data_AF-A0A0N0D4M7-F1
#
_entry.id   AF-A0A0N0D4M7-F1
#
_cell.length_a   1.000
_cell.length_b   1.000
_cell.length_c   1.000
_cell.angle_alpha   90.00
_cell.angle_beta   90.00
_cell.angle_gamma   90.00
#
_symmetry.space_group_name_H-M   'P 1'
#
loop_
_entity.id
_entity.type
_entity.pdbx_description
1 polymer ?
#
loop_
_entity_poly.entity_id
_entity_poly.type
_entity_poly.pdbx_seq_one_letter_code
_entity_poly.pdbx_strand_id
1 'polypeptide(L)' 'MENLRISGIQYDIFWESPEQNLHFLENTVFSKTIGSDIIILPEMFTTG' A
#
# COMPACT_ATOMS: atom_id res chain seq x y z
N MET A 1 -13.69 22.40 -9.56
CA MET A 1 -13.53 20.97 -9.27
C MET A 1 -12.18 20.80 -8.62
N GLU A 2 -12.10 20.10 -7.49
CA GLU A 2 -10.80 19.76 -6.88
C GLU A 2 -10.23 18.49 -7.55
N ASN A 3 -8.90 18.41 -7.63
CA ASN A 3 -8.22 17.25 -8.19
C ASN A 3 -8.14 16.14 -7.15
N LEU A 4 -8.55 14.93 -7.50
CA LEU A 4 -8.40 13.74 -6.66
C LEU A 4 -7.12 13.00 -7.03
N ARG A 5 -6.20 12.86 -6.07
CA ARG A 5 -4.91 12.18 -6.25
C ARG A 5 -5.01 10.75 -5.73
N ILE A 6 -4.89 9.79 -6.65
CA ILE A 6 -4.98 8.37 -6.35
C ILE A 6 -3.61 7.72 -6.59
N SER A 7 -3.13 6.98 -5.59
CA SER A 7 -1.91 6.17 -5.71
C SER A 7 -2.26 4.69 -5.68
N GLY A 8 -1.93 3.98 -6.76
CA GLY A 8 -2.00 2.52 -6.82
C GLY A 8 -0.68 1.91 -6.35
N ILE A 9 -0.75 0.98 -5.40
CA ILE A 9 0.43 0.32 -4.85
C ILE A 9 0.57 -1.07 -5.47
N GLN A 10 1.74 -1.31 -6.04
CA GLN A 10 2.15 -2.60 -6.55
C GLN A 10 3.44 -3.01 -5.83
N TYR A 11 3.38 -4.13 -5.11
CA TYR A 11 4.51 -4.73 -4.42
C TYR A 11 4.33 -6.24 -4.32
N ASP A 12 5.43 -6.95 -4.10
CA ASP A 12 5.41 -8.39 -3.90
C ASP A 12 4.94 -8.69 -2.47
N ILE A 13 3.81 -9.38 -2.35
CA ILE A 13 3.22 -9.75 -1.06
C ILE A 13 4.02 -10.91 -0.46
N PHE A 14 4.39 -10.79 0.81
CA PHE A 14 4.98 -11.88 1.58
C PHE A 14 3.91 -12.95 1.84
N TRP A 15 4.05 -14.11 1.22
CA TRP A 15 3.07 -15.21 1.33
C TRP A 15 2.83 -15.62 2.80
N GLU A 16 1.55 -15.67 3.18
CA GLU A 16 1.04 -16.03 4.50
C GLU A 16 1.72 -15.29 5.68
N SER A 17 2.23 -14.08 5.44
CA SER A 17 2.93 -13.29 6.46
C SER A 17 2.33 -11.89 6.68
N PRO A 18 1.20 -11.78 7.40
CA PRO A 18 0.56 -10.50 7.74
C PRO A 18 1.47 -9.46 8.35
N GLU A 19 2.28 -9.85 9.34
CA GLU A 19 3.16 -8.92 10.06
C GLU A 19 4.23 -8.34 9.13
N GLN A 20 4.81 -9.14 8.24
CA GLN A 20 5.81 -8.66 7.28
C GLN A 20 5.21 -7.71 6.25
N ASN A 21 4.02 -8.03 5.72
CA ASN A 21 3.33 -7.16 4.77
C ASN A 21 2.95 -5.81 5.39
N LEU A 22 2.40 -5.82 6.61
CA LEU A 22 2.05 -4.59 7.33
C LEU A 22 3.30 -3.75 7.61
N HIS A 23 4.37 -4.38 8.09
CA HIS A 23 5.63 -3.69 8.35
C HIS A 23 6.24 -3.09 7.07
N PHE A 24 6.18 -3.81 5.94
CA PHE A 24 6.66 -3.31 4.66
C PHE A 24 5.84 -2.10 4.18
N LEU A 25 4.51 -2.17 4.28
CA LEU A 25 3.61 -1.08 3.90
C LEU A 25 3.88 0.18 4.73
N GLU A 26 3.94 0.05 6.05
CA GLU A 26 4.16 1.15 6.98
C GLU A 26 5.50 1.84 6.75
N ASN A 27 6.58 1.07 6.65
CA ASN A 27 7.93 1.63 6.62
C ASN A 27 8.39 2.03 5.22
N THR A 28 7.87 1.40 4.17
CA THR A 28 8.39 1.57 2.80
C THR A 28 7.40 2.22 1.85
N VAL A 29 6.11 1.88 1.95
CA VAL A 29 5.11 2.30 0.96
C VAL A 29 4.49 3.64 1.33
N PHE A 30 4.00 3.79 2.57
CA PHE A 30 3.23 4.99 2.94
C PHE A 30 4.07 6.27 2.99
N SER A 31 5.38 6.15 3.22
CA SER A 31 6.31 7.28 3.10
C SER A 31 6.44 7.80 1.66
N LYS A 32 6.08 7.01 0.64
CA LYS A 32 6.14 7.37 -0.78
C LYS A 32 4.82 7.87 -1.35
N THR A 33 3.71 7.71 -0.62
CA THR A 33 2.36 8.10 -1.05
C THR A 33 1.90 9.42 -0.46
N ILE A 34 2.82 10.21 0.11
CA ILE A 34 2.52 11.51 0.71
C ILE A 34 1.85 12.42 -0.34
N GLY A 35 0.69 12.97 0.02
CA GLY A 35 -0.11 13.83 -0.86
C GLY A 35 -1.07 13.10 -1.80
N SER A 36 -1.28 11.79 -1.60
CA SER A 36 -2.40 11.04 -2.17
C SER A 36 -3.63 11.20 -1.29
N ASP A 37 -4.79 11.38 -1.89
CA ASP A 37 -6.08 11.41 -1.19
C ASP A 37 -6.60 9.98 -0.98
N ILE A 38 -6.32 9.08 -1.92
CA ILE A 38 -6.70 7.66 -1.87
C ILE A 38 -5.50 6.79 -2.23
N ILE A 39 -5.32 5.72 -1.46
CA ILE A 39 -4.31 4.69 -1.71
C ILE A 39 -5.03 3.37 -1.95
N ILE A 40 -4.72 2.70 -3.07
CA ILE A 40 -5.29 1.39 -3.42
C ILE A 40 -4.21 0.33 -3.24
N LEU A 41 -4.52 -0.70 -2.45
CA LEU A 41 -3.65 -1.84 -2.21
C LEU A 41 -4.08 -3.05 -3.06
N PRO A 42 -3.18 -4.01 -3.33
CA PRO A 42 -3.53 -5.27 -3.97
C PRO A 42 -4.58 -6.06 -3.19
N GLU A 43 -5.24 -6.99 -3.87
CA GLU A 43 -6.08 -8.00 -3.22
C GLU A 43 -5.24 -8.83 -2.23
N MET A 44 -5.83 -9.19 -1.08
CA MET A 44 -5.19 -9.99 -0.03
C MET A 44 -3.80 -9.46 0.39
N PHE A 45 -3.60 -8.13 0.39
CA PHE A 45 -2.30 -7.49 0.67
C PHE A 45 -1.63 -7.92 1.99
N THR A 46 -2.33 -8.53 2.94
CA THR A 46 -1.73 -9.04 4.18
C THR A 46 -1.21 -10.47 4.06
N THR A 47 -1.73 -11.31 3.17
CA THR A 47 -1.41 -12.74 3.13
C THR A 47 -0.92 -13.23 1.77
N GLY A 48 -1.23 -12.49 0.70
CA GLY A 48 -1.17 -12.99 -0.66
C GLY A 48 -2.39 -13.84 -0.97
#